data_AF-A0A821BKL5-F1
#
_entry.id   AF-A0A821BKL5-F1
#
_cell.length_a   1.000
_cell.length_b   1.000
_cell.length_c   1.000
_cell.angle_alpha   90.00
_cell.angle_beta   90.00
_cell.angle_gamma   90.00
#
_symmetry.space_group_name_H-M   'P 1'
#
loop_
_entity.id
_entity.type
_entity.pdbx_description
1 polymer ?
#
loop_
_entity_poly.entity_id
_entity_poly.type
_entity_poly.pdbx_seq_one_letter_code
_entity_poly.pdbx_strand_id
1 'polypeptide(L)'
;EISFATSNKGNPLIICDNYLFRCNKTTISKKYWICTEKGCSVYIHTNVNKELISISGNHNHSANPDQLEAKILRDKMKERILTETTPITKIYDEEIVKAKLSKAAAVILPTVIEYRSNMSKARRKITPVIPSSVIFDIPESYQQTLSNERFLLVDLFMTRGKDRILVFSSDQQLELLFESETIFMDGTFDTTPPNFKQVYLIHAQKFGQGLPVAFCLLPNKRGKTYTELIEQLKEKANTMGKQFKPKRIITDYEPTLLPVVGQEFPTAVHSGCMFHFNQAIHRKITDLGLANDYLHNGSIRDQCRQLMALSLMPITEIDNQFQRLQTIMATSLSDLLVYFQHQWMYGVVPMHMWNFHNVKHRTNNTSEGKNSLIFNLPHLEALSRIIRILAYNLRFAT
;
A
#
# COMPACT_ATOMS: atom_id res chain seq x y z
N GLU A 1 11.01 40.52 -20.17
CA GLU A 1 11.65 39.21 -20.48
C GLU A 1 10.54 38.17 -20.64
N ILE A 2 10.71 37.12 -21.47
CA ILE A 2 9.64 36.13 -21.72
C ILE A 2 9.98 34.75 -21.17
N SER A 3 8.99 34.09 -20.57
CA SER A 3 9.08 32.69 -20.15
C SER A 3 7.90 31.87 -20.66
N PHE A 4 8.02 30.54 -20.63
CA PHE A 4 7.07 29.62 -21.24
C PHE A 4 6.31 28.83 -20.18
N ALA A 5 5.01 28.64 -20.41
CA ALA A 5 4.13 27.85 -19.56
C ALA A 5 3.19 26.98 -20.41
N THR A 6 2.34 26.16 -19.79
CA THR A 6 1.34 25.36 -20.53
C THR A 6 -0.06 25.57 -19.98
N SER A 7 -1.07 25.57 -20.83
CA SER A 7 -2.47 25.64 -20.41
C SER A 7 -2.92 24.32 -19.75
N ASN A 8 -4.06 24.33 -19.08
CA ASN A 8 -4.67 23.11 -18.52
C ASN A 8 -4.87 22.00 -19.58
N LYS A 9 -5.03 22.38 -20.86
CA LYS A 9 -5.16 21.47 -22.02
C LYS A 9 -3.82 21.10 -22.68
N GLY A 10 -2.67 21.53 -22.14
CA GLY A 10 -1.33 21.25 -22.68
C GLY A 10 -0.84 22.24 -23.74
N ASN A 11 -1.72 23.08 -24.31
CA ASN A 11 -1.32 24.09 -25.30
C ASN A 11 -0.30 25.07 -24.72
N PRO A 12 0.72 25.51 -25.49
CA PRO A 12 1.76 26.41 -25.00
C PRO A 12 1.21 27.81 -24.70
N LEU A 13 1.79 28.43 -23.67
CA LEU A 13 1.56 29.81 -23.26
C LEU A 13 2.90 30.54 -23.15
N ILE A 14 2.87 31.87 -23.31
CA ILE A 14 3.97 32.76 -22.94
C ILE A 14 3.54 33.61 -21.74
N ILE A 15 4.50 33.88 -20.87
CA ILE A 15 4.44 34.87 -19.81
C ILE A 15 5.33 36.04 -20.25
N CYS A 16 4.76 37.25 -20.29
CA CYS A 16 5.50 38.50 -20.54
C CYS A 16 4.93 39.56 -19.60
N ASP A 17 5.79 40.23 -18.84
CA ASP A 17 5.44 41.36 -17.96
C ASP A 17 4.24 41.09 -17.02
N ASN A 18 4.23 39.88 -16.44
CA ASN A 18 3.17 39.32 -15.60
C ASN A 18 1.80 39.05 -16.27
N TYR A 19 1.74 39.11 -17.60
CA TYR A 19 0.57 38.75 -18.40
C TYR A 19 0.76 37.41 -19.12
N LEU A 20 -0.35 36.66 -19.27
CA LEU A 20 -0.39 35.39 -19.99
C LEU A 20 -0.89 35.56 -21.42
N PHE A 21 -0.21 34.89 -22.35
CA PHE A 21 -0.51 34.90 -23.77
C PHE A 21 -0.66 33.47 -24.29
N ARG A 22 -1.70 33.22 -25.09
CA ARG A 22 -1.96 31.94 -25.77
C ARG A 22 -1.60 32.03 -27.25
N CYS A 23 -1.06 30.95 -27.81
CA CYS A 23 -0.79 30.88 -29.25
C CYS A 23 -2.09 31.04 -30.04
N ASN A 24 -2.12 31.99 -30.98
CA ASN A 24 -3.23 32.26 -31.87
C ASN A 24 -2.95 31.74 -33.28
N LYS A 25 -1.76 32.02 -33.82
CA LYS A 25 -1.34 31.61 -35.17
C LYS A 25 0.15 31.26 -35.20
N THR A 26 0.51 30.23 -35.94
CA THR A 26 1.90 29.91 -36.30
C THR A 26 2.08 30.12 -37.80
N THR A 27 3.22 30.69 -38.20
CA THR A 27 3.67 30.77 -39.59
C THR A 27 5.07 30.15 -39.70
N ILE A 28 5.60 30.03 -40.92
CA ILE A 28 6.92 29.43 -41.20
C ILE A 28 8.05 30.14 -40.40
N SER A 29 7.94 31.45 -40.18
CA SER A 29 8.98 32.27 -39.54
C SER A 29 8.62 32.87 -38.17
N LYS A 30 7.34 32.92 -37.79
CA LYS A 30 6.87 33.61 -36.58
C LYS A 30 5.71 32.88 -35.88
N LYS A 31 5.61 33.05 -34.57
CA LYS A 31 4.43 32.69 -33.76
C LYS A 31 3.77 33.94 -33.20
N TYR A 32 2.45 33.96 -33.27
CA TYR A 32 1.58 35.06 -32.87
C TYR A 32 0.78 34.61 -31.65
N TRP A 33 0.86 35.38 -30.57
CA TRP A 33 0.22 35.08 -29.30
C TRP A 33 -0.67 36.26 -28.90
N ILE A 34 -1.82 35.95 -28.32
CA ILE A 34 -2.80 36.95 -27.85
C ILE A 34 -3.01 36.78 -26.35
N CYS A 35 -3.35 37.86 -25.66
CA CYS A 35 -3.66 37.79 -24.23
C CYS A 35 -4.74 36.73 -23.93
N THR A 36 -4.65 36.08 -22.77
CA THR A 36 -5.65 35.08 -22.34
C THR A 36 -6.97 35.70 -21.90
N GLU A 37 -6.97 36.96 -21.46
CA GLU A 37 -8.18 37.64 -21.00
C GLU A 37 -9.13 38.01 -22.14
N LYS A 38 -10.43 37.76 -21.92
CA LYS A 38 -11.48 38.03 -22.90
C LYS A 38 -11.65 39.53 -23.09
N GLY A 39 -11.56 39.99 -24.34
CA GLY A 39 -11.70 41.41 -24.67
C GLY A 39 -10.40 42.22 -24.52
N CYS A 40 -9.28 41.60 -24.11
CA CYS A 40 -7.96 42.22 -24.23
C CYS A 40 -7.45 42.09 -25.68
N SER A 41 -6.95 43.19 -26.24
CA SER A 41 -6.48 43.27 -27.63
C SER A 41 -4.95 43.14 -27.77
N VAL A 42 -4.20 42.95 -26.68
CA VAL A 42 -2.73 42.86 -26.72
C VAL A 42 -2.28 41.57 -27.38
N TYR A 43 -1.29 41.71 -28.28
CA TYR A 43 -0.63 40.59 -28.95
C TYR A 43 0.89 40.73 -28.93
N ILE A 44 1.57 39.59 -28.92
CA ILE A 44 3.02 39.48 -28.97
C ILE A 44 3.47 38.54 -30.08
N HIS A 45 4.64 38.80 -30.64
CA HIS A 45 5.25 37.98 -31.68
C HIS A 45 6.57 37.37 -31.20
N THR A 46 6.77 36.08 -31.46
CA THR A 46 8.09 35.44 -31.28
C THR A 46 8.60 34.88 -32.61
N ASN A 47 9.92 34.76 -32.76
CA ASN A 47 10.51 34.03 -33.86
C ASN A 47 10.38 32.50 -33.63
N VAL A 48 10.87 31.70 -34.60
CA VAL A 48 10.93 30.23 -34.46
C VAL A 48 11.82 29.77 -33.30
N ASN A 49 12.85 30.55 -32.97
CA ASN A 49 13.80 30.31 -31.87
C ASN A 49 13.27 30.73 -30.49
N LYS A 50 11.97 31.07 -30.38
CA LYS A 50 11.27 31.49 -29.15
C LYS A 50 11.68 32.85 -28.57
N GLU A 51 12.40 33.68 -29.32
CA GLU A 51 12.78 35.03 -28.89
C GLU A 51 11.66 36.04 -29.19
N LEU A 52 11.49 37.04 -28.33
CA LEU A 52 10.48 38.11 -28.49
C LEU A 52 10.88 39.06 -29.63
N ILE A 53 9.97 39.26 -30.59
CA ILE A 53 10.15 40.21 -31.69
C ILE A 53 9.48 41.55 -31.36
N SER A 54 8.25 41.52 -30.86
CA SER A 54 7.45 42.74 -30.63
C SER A 54 6.27 42.47 -29.69
N ILE A 55 5.89 43.51 -28.93
CA ILE A 55 4.65 43.61 -28.15
C ILE A 55 3.83 44.75 -28.75
N SER A 56 2.51 44.56 -28.90
CA SER A 56 1.62 45.55 -29.49
C SER A 56 0.28 45.65 -28.76
N GLY A 57 -0.18 46.88 -28.54
CA GLY A 57 -1.40 47.20 -27.81
C GLY A 57 -1.15 47.42 -26.31
N ASN A 58 -2.18 47.92 -25.61
CA ASN A 58 -2.17 48.14 -24.16
C ASN A 58 -3.21 47.25 -23.48
N HIS A 59 -2.87 46.69 -22.32
CA HIS A 59 -3.82 45.89 -21.53
C HIS A 59 -4.94 46.78 -20.98
N ASN A 60 -6.18 46.31 -21.10
CA ASN A 60 -7.38 46.93 -20.50
C ASN A 60 -7.74 46.32 -19.13
N HIS A 61 -6.81 45.61 -18.52
CA HIS A 61 -6.95 44.95 -17.23
C HIS A 61 -5.60 44.94 -16.51
N SER A 62 -5.61 44.89 -15.18
CA SER A 62 -4.38 44.75 -14.39
C SER A 62 -3.76 43.35 -14.55
N ALA A 63 -2.44 43.27 -14.37
CA ALA A 63 -1.76 41.99 -14.18
C ALA A 63 -2.21 41.34 -12.86
N ASN A 64 -2.22 40.00 -12.81
CA ASN A 64 -2.50 39.25 -11.60
C ASN A 64 -1.28 38.37 -11.23
N PRO A 65 -0.28 38.95 -10.54
CA PRO A 65 0.96 38.24 -10.22
C PRO A 65 0.72 37.03 -9.31
N ASP A 66 -0.25 37.10 -8.38
CA ASP A 66 -0.55 36.00 -7.46
C ASP A 66 -1.16 34.77 -8.20
N GLN A 67 -2.06 34.99 -9.16
CA GLN A 67 -2.57 33.92 -10.02
C GLN A 67 -1.47 33.32 -10.92
N LEU A 68 -0.54 34.16 -11.38
CA LEU A 68 0.60 33.73 -12.19
C LEU A 68 1.59 32.89 -11.37
N GLU A 69 1.93 33.33 -10.16
CA GLU A 69 2.78 32.60 -9.22
C GLU A 69 2.17 31.23 -8.87
N ALA A 70 0.90 31.21 -8.45
CA ALA A 70 0.14 29.98 -8.19
C ALA A 70 -0.01 29.09 -9.44
N LYS A 71 0.05 29.66 -10.65
CA LYS A 71 0.07 28.90 -11.90
C LYS A 71 1.44 28.26 -12.15
N ILE A 72 2.52 29.02 -12.07
CA ILE A 72 3.90 28.54 -12.29
C ILE A 72 4.18 27.36 -11.36
N LEU A 73 3.80 27.48 -10.08
CA LEU A 73 3.99 26.40 -9.12
C LEU A 73 3.19 25.14 -9.48
N ARG A 74 1.91 25.28 -9.86
CA ARG A 74 1.07 24.14 -10.28
C ARG A 74 1.60 23.45 -11.54
N ASP A 75 2.14 24.20 -12.49
CA ASP A 75 2.75 23.64 -13.71
C ASP A 75 4.01 22.85 -13.35
N LYS A 76 4.89 23.38 -12.48
CA LYS A 76 6.10 22.70 -11.98
C LYS A 76 5.79 21.43 -11.17
N MET A 77 4.83 21.49 -10.25
CA MET A 77 4.34 20.31 -9.52
C MET A 77 3.77 19.26 -10.48
N LYS A 78 3.01 19.68 -11.50
CA LYS A 78 2.44 18.80 -12.51
C LYS A 78 3.51 18.14 -13.39
N GLU A 79 4.56 18.87 -13.74
CA GLU A 79 5.73 18.33 -14.44
C GLU A 79 6.37 17.19 -13.64
N ARG A 80 6.76 17.45 -12.37
CA ARG A 80 7.25 16.41 -11.46
C ARG A 80 6.29 15.23 -11.38
N ILE A 81 5.00 15.48 -11.20
CA ILE A 81 3.98 14.40 -11.12
C ILE A 81 3.94 13.52 -12.37
N LEU A 82 4.32 14.06 -13.53
CA LEU A 82 4.36 13.36 -14.81
C LEU A 82 5.74 12.78 -15.17
N THR A 83 6.80 13.04 -14.39
CA THR A 83 8.16 12.54 -14.67
C THR A 83 8.74 11.66 -13.56
N GLU A 84 8.32 11.83 -12.30
CA GLU A 84 8.81 11.06 -11.14
C GLU A 84 7.70 10.27 -10.42
N THR A 85 8.11 9.21 -9.72
CA THR A 85 7.21 8.29 -8.97
C THR A 85 6.92 8.75 -7.53
N THR A 86 7.40 9.92 -7.12
CA THR A 86 7.23 10.51 -5.79
C THR A 86 5.75 10.74 -5.45
N PRO A 87 5.31 10.60 -4.19
CA PRO A 87 3.92 10.81 -3.80
C PRO A 87 3.45 12.23 -4.14
N ILE A 88 2.21 12.38 -4.61
CA ILE A 88 1.67 13.70 -4.98
C ILE A 88 1.62 14.64 -3.76
N THR A 89 1.33 14.10 -2.58
CA THR A 89 1.44 14.78 -1.28
C THR A 89 2.85 15.32 -1.06
N LYS A 90 3.87 14.46 -1.11
CA LYS A 90 5.27 14.86 -0.93
C LYS A 90 5.75 15.88 -1.98
N ILE A 91 5.37 15.73 -3.26
CA ILE A 91 5.67 16.74 -4.29
C ILE A 91 5.00 18.08 -3.95
N TYR A 92 3.74 18.06 -3.52
CA TYR A 92 3.01 19.26 -3.12
C TYR A 92 3.71 19.96 -1.93
N ASP A 93 3.99 19.23 -0.86
CA ASP A 93 4.63 19.77 0.35
C ASP A 93 6.03 20.33 0.05
N GLU A 94 6.87 19.59 -0.69
CA GLU A 94 8.21 20.04 -1.09
C GLU A 94 8.17 21.31 -1.96
N GLU A 95 7.27 21.38 -2.94
CA GLU A 95 7.22 22.53 -3.85
C GLU A 95 6.57 23.76 -3.19
N ILE A 96 5.58 23.60 -2.31
CA ILE A 96 5.06 24.70 -1.46
C ILE A 96 6.18 25.30 -0.60
N VAL A 97 6.97 24.47 0.09
CA VAL A 97 8.06 24.92 0.96
C VAL A 97 9.17 25.62 0.15
N LYS A 98 9.51 25.12 -1.04
CA LYS A 98 10.51 25.76 -1.92
C LYS A 98 10.03 27.09 -2.51
N ALA A 99 8.74 27.23 -2.80
CA ALA A 99 8.21 28.36 -3.58
C ALA A 99 8.17 29.70 -2.84
N LYS A 100 8.13 29.71 -1.49
CA LYS A 100 8.07 30.94 -0.65
C LYS A 100 6.96 31.93 -1.08
N LEU A 101 5.78 31.39 -1.36
CA LEU A 101 4.66 32.10 -1.99
C LEU A 101 4.21 33.38 -1.26
N SER A 102 3.68 34.32 -2.04
CA SER A 102 2.80 35.38 -1.55
C SER A 102 1.63 34.81 -0.71
N LYS A 103 1.20 35.54 0.32
CA LYS A 103 -0.01 35.18 1.10
C LYS A 103 -1.26 35.12 0.21
N ALA A 104 -1.36 35.97 -0.81
CA ALA A 104 -2.49 35.96 -1.74
C ALA A 104 -2.38 34.80 -2.74
N ALA A 105 -1.18 34.49 -3.25
CA ALA A 105 -0.94 33.33 -4.10
C ALA A 105 -1.23 32.00 -3.37
N ALA A 106 -0.90 31.90 -2.08
CA ALA A 106 -1.20 30.74 -1.26
C ALA A 106 -2.71 30.46 -1.12
N VAL A 107 -3.55 31.50 -1.06
CA VAL A 107 -5.03 31.36 -1.01
C VAL A 107 -5.62 30.90 -2.36
N ILE A 108 -4.94 31.17 -3.48
CA ILE A 108 -5.37 30.77 -4.82
C ILE A 108 -5.05 29.28 -5.11
N LEU A 109 -4.14 28.67 -4.36
CA LEU A 109 -3.77 27.28 -4.57
C LEU A 109 -4.86 26.30 -4.08
N PRO A 110 -5.13 25.23 -4.85
CA PRO A 110 -6.04 24.17 -4.41
C PRO A 110 -5.44 23.46 -3.20
N THR A 111 -6.30 22.96 -2.31
CA THR A 111 -5.86 22.14 -1.19
C THR A 111 -5.11 20.88 -1.67
N VAL A 112 -4.26 20.32 -0.83
CA VAL A 112 -3.53 19.07 -1.14
C VAL A 112 -4.47 17.93 -1.53
N ILE A 113 -5.70 17.91 -1.00
CA ILE A 113 -6.74 16.91 -1.32
C ILE A 113 -7.26 17.09 -2.76
N GLU A 114 -7.67 18.30 -3.12
CA GLU A 114 -8.15 18.63 -4.48
C GLU A 114 -7.06 18.44 -5.53
N TYR A 115 -5.85 18.90 -5.20
CA TYR A 115 -4.68 18.76 -6.07
C TYR A 115 -4.35 17.27 -6.30
N ARG A 116 -4.32 16.46 -5.22
CA ARG A 116 -4.12 15.01 -5.29
C ARG A 116 -5.17 14.31 -6.16
N SER A 117 -6.45 14.66 -6.04
CA SER A 117 -7.51 14.05 -6.86
C SER A 117 -7.31 14.30 -8.36
N ASN A 118 -7.06 15.55 -8.74
CA ASN A 118 -6.85 15.95 -10.13
C ASN A 118 -5.53 15.39 -10.71
N MET A 119 -4.46 15.43 -9.93
CA MET A 119 -3.14 14.96 -10.37
C MET A 119 -3.04 13.43 -10.44
N SER A 120 -3.76 12.70 -9.58
CA SER A 120 -3.87 11.23 -9.69
C SER A 120 -4.49 10.81 -11.03
N LYS A 121 -5.50 11.56 -11.51
CA LYS A 121 -6.10 11.35 -12.85
C LYS A 121 -5.10 11.61 -13.99
N ALA A 122 -4.21 12.60 -13.83
CA ALA A 122 -3.18 12.91 -14.83
C ALA A 122 -2.08 11.84 -14.86
N ARG A 123 -1.52 11.46 -13.70
CA ARG A 123 -0.48 10.44 -13.59
C ARG A 123 -0.93 9.07 -14.12
N ARG A 124 -2.19 8.67 -13.92
CA ARG A 124 -2.73 7.42 -14.49
C ARG A 124 -2.63 7.30 -16.02
N LYS A 125 -2.49 8.40 -16.76
CA LYS A 125 -2.36 8.36 -18.23
C LYS A 125 -0.96 7.98 -18.71
N ILE A 126 0.04 8.03 -17.82
CA ILE A 126 1.45 7.72 -18.12
C ILE A 126 1.97 6.53 -17.31
N THR A 127 1.24 6.09 -16.27
CA THR A 127 1.54 4.84 -15.56
C THR A 127 1.47 3.67 -16.53
N PRO A 128 2.44 2.75 -16.54
CA PRO A 128 2.36 1.54 -17.35
C PRO A 128 1.05 0.77 -17.16
N VAL A 129 0.51 0.22 -18.24
CA VAL A 129 -0.68 -0.64 -18.21
C VAL A 129 -0.32 -1.94 -17.48
N ILE A 130 -1.23 -2.47 -16.64
CA ILE A 130 -0.98 -3.78 -16.01
C ILE A 130 -0.89 -4.85 -17.11
N PRO A 131 0.22 -5.61 -17.18
CA PRO A 131 0.39 -6.62 -18.21
C PRO A 131 -0.64 -7.76 -18.10
N SER A 132 -1.11 -8.24 -19.25
CA SER A 132 -2.06 -9.36 -19.35
C SER A 132 -1.46 -10.73 -19.02
N SER A 133 -0.19 -10.79 -18.65
CA SER A 133 0.52 -12.01 -18.26
C SER A 133 1.52 -11.72 -17.12
N VAL A 134 2.05 -12.77 -16.48
CA VAL A 134 3.16 -12.65 -15.52
C VAL A 134 4.48 -12.21 -16.16
N ILE A 135 4.62 -12.31 -17.49
CA ILE A 135 5.84 -11.97 -18.23
C ILE A 135 5.80 -10.48 -18.57
N PHE A 136 6.56 -9.70 -17.80
CA PHE A 136 6.74 -8.26 -17.99
C PHE A 136 7.96 -7.74 -17.26
N ASP A 137 8.62 -6.73 -17.81
CA ASP A 137 9.71 -6.04 -17.13
C ASP A 137 9.15 -5.08 -16.07
N ILE A 138 9.77 -5.04 -14.90
CA ILE A 138 9.48 -4.04 -13.87
C ILE A 138 10.33 -2.80 -14.21
N PRO A 139 9.73 -1.63 -14.50
CA PRO A 139 10.51 -0.43 -14.79
C PRO A 139 11.44 -0.06 -13.63
N GLU A 140 12.64 0.41 -13.94
CA GLU A 140 13.71 0.69 -12.96
C GLU A 140 13.25 1.59 -11.79
N SER A 141 12.43 2.61 -12.08
CA SER A 141 11.85 3.53 -11.09
C SER A 141 10.88 2.90 -10.08
N TYR A 142 10.58 1.60 -10.25
CA TYR A 142 9.82 0.75 -9.32
C TYR A 142 10.67 -0.35 -8.69
N GLN A 143 11.91 -0.55 -9.15
CA GLN A 143 12.88 -1.44 -8.53
C GLN A 143 13.66 -0.77 -7.38
N GLN A 144 13.48 0.55 -7.18
CA GLN A 144 14.27 1.37 -6.26
C GLN A 144 13.40 2.11 -5.20
N THR A 145 14.03 2.54 -4.10
CA THR A 145 13.43 3.41 -3.07
C THR A 145 13.37 4.87 -3.54
N LEU A 146 12.78 5.77 -2.72
CA LEU A 146 12.85 7.22 -2.97
C LEU A 146 14.27 7.80 -2.92
N SER A 147 15.20 7.07 -2.31
CA SER A 147 16.61 7.45 -2.20
C SER A 147 17.46 6.79 -3.30
N ASN A 148 16.82 6.20 -4.32
CA ASN A 148 17.42 5.42 -5.40
C ASN A 148 18.18 4.15 -4.94
N GLU A 149 17.86 3.62 -3.76
CA GLU A 149 18.45 2.37 -3.24
C GLU A 149 17.72 1.16 -3.82
N ARG A 150 18.40 0.02 -3.96
CA ARG A 150 17.78 -1.25 -4.40
C ARG A 150 16.60 -1.63 -3.50
N PHE A 151 15.45 -1.90 -4.11
CA PHE A 151 14.22 -2.27 -3.39
C PHE A 151 13.58 -3.56 -3.89
N LEU A 152 13.54 -3.80 -5.21
CA LEU A 152 13.30 -5.15 -5.74
C LEU A 152 14.45 -6.05 -5.26
N LEU A 153 14.09 -7.15 -4.61
CA LEU A 153 15.02 -8.09 -3.99
C LEU A 153 15.07 -9.41 -4.76
N VAL A 154 13.90 -9.95 -5.11
CA VAL A 154 13.74 -11.20 -5.85
C VAL A 154 12.80 -10.94 -7.01
N ASP A 155 13.20 -11.40 -8.19
CA ASP A 155 12.33 -11.56 -9.36
C ASP A 155 12.60 -12.95 -9.96
N LEU A 156 11.75 -13.91 -9.60
CA LEU A 156 11.99 -15.33 -9.86
C LEU A 156 10.77 -15.97 -10.54
N PHE A 157 10.99 -16.70 -11.62
CA PHE A 157 9.98 -17.57 -12.22
C PHE A 157 10.20 -19.01 -11.75
N MET A 158 9.35 -19.52 -10.86
CA MET A 158 9.43 -20.91 -10.37
C MET A 158 9.21 -21.96 -11.48
N THR A 159 8.60 -21.55 -12.58
CA THR A 159 8.42 -22.36 -13.79
C THR A 159 8.61 -21.45 -14.99
N ARG A 160 9.24 -21.93 -16.08
CA ARG A 160 9.58 -21.06 -17.23
C ARG A 160 8.36 -20.29 -17.76
N GLY A 161 8.35 -18.97 -17.57
CA GLY A 161 7.26 -18.07 -17.98
C GLY A 161 5.97 -18.15 -17.14
N LYS A 162 6.00 -18.82 -15.97
CA LYS A 162 4.86 -19.01 -15.05
C LYS A 162 5.30 -18.91 -13.58
N ASP A 163 4.34 -18.84 -12.68
CA ASP A 163 4.56 -18.86 -11.23
C ASP A 163 5.69 -17.90 -10.78
N ARG A 164 5.54 -16.62 -11.09
CA ARG A 164 6.50 -15.57 -10.72
C ARG A 164 6.35 -15.18 -9.24
N ILE A 165 7.45 -15.17 -8.51
CA ILE A 165 7.58 -14.57 -7.17
C ILE A 165 8.30 -13.23 -7.33
N LEU A 166 7.72 -12.18 -6.75
CA LEU A 166 8.38 -10.88 -6.58
C LEU A 166 8.54 -10.59 -5.08
N VAL A 167 9.71 -10.16 -4.64
CA VAL A 167 9.95 -9.71 -3.26
C VAL A 167 10.56 -8.32 -3.28
N PHE A 168 10.00 -7.40 -2.49
CA PHE A 168 10.51 -6.05 -2.31
C PHE A 168 10.91 -5.83 -0.85
N SER A 169 12.14 -5.38 -0.62
CA SER A 169 12.70 -5.05 0.69
C SER A 169 14.02 -4.27 0.51
N SER A 170 14.21 -3.19 1.27
CA SER A 170 15.51 -2.49 1.33
C SER A 170 16.47 -3.20 2.28
N ASP A 171 17.77 -2.97 2.16
CA ASP A 171 18.75 -3.66 3.02
C ASP A 171 18.54 -3.33 4.52
N GLN A 172 18.13 -2.10 4.87
CA GLN A 172 17.74 -1.73 6.26
C GLN A 172 16.52 -2.52 6.78
N GLN A 173 15.56 -2.85 5.90
CA GLN A 173 14.44 -3.69 6.28
C GLN A 173 14.85 -5.16 6.46
N LEU A 174 15.81 -5.64 5.67
CA LEU A 174 16.38 -6.97 5.80
C LEU A 174 17.23 -7.12 7.07
N GLU A 175 18.04 -6.12 7.42
CA GLU A 175 18.72 -6.06 8.73
C GLU A 175 17.72 -6.24 9.87
N LEU A 176 16.63 -5.46 9.83
CA LEU A 176 15.56 -5.55 10.81
C LEU A 176 14.84 -6.92 10.80
N LEU A 177 14.64 -7.53 9.64
CA LEU A 177 14.04 -8.87 9.53
C LEU A 177 14.92 -9.93 10.19
N PHE A 178 16.22 -9.93 9.89
CA PHE A 178 17.15 -10.97 10.33
C PHE A 178 17.59 -10.81 11.80
N GLU A 179 17.48 -9.60 12.36
CA GLU A 179 17.71 -9.34 13.79
C GLU A 179 16.48 -9.57 14.68
N SER A 180 15.28 -9.75 14.10
CA SER A 180 14.05 -9.84 14.87
C SER A 180 13.82 -11.23 15.46
N GLU A 181 13.67 -11.30 16.79
CA GLU A 181 13.35 -12.56 17.48
C GLU A 181 11.93 -13.06 17.17
N THR A 182 10.99 -12.16 16.88
CA THR A 182 9.60 -12.50 16.54
C THR A 182 9.25 -11.89 15.19
N ILE A 183 8.84 -12.74 14.25
CA ILE A 183 8.30 -12.28 12.96
C ILE A 183 6.84 -12.68 12.82
N PHE A 184 6.12 -11.92 12.01
CA PHE A 184 4.75 -12.24 11.58
C PHE A 184 4.75 -12.40 10.07
N MET A 185 4.10 -13.45 9.56
CA MET A 185 3.95 -13.69 8.13
C MET A 185 2.45 -13.79 7.84
N ASP A 186 1.94 -12.86 7.04
CA ASP A 186 0.51 -12.62 6.86
C ASP A 186 0.19 -12.34 5.39
N GLY A 187 -0.96 -12.79 4.90
CA GLY A 187 -1.29 -12.73 3.48
C GLY A 187 -2.68 -12.18 3.21
N THR A 188 -2.74 -11.11 2.42
CA THR A 188 -3.95 -10.32 2.16
C THR A 188 -4.42 -10.44 0.70
N PHE A 189 -5.75 -10.48 0.51
CA PHE A 189 -6.39 -10.79 -0.78
C PHE A 189 -6.99 -9.58 -1.48
N ASP A 190 -7.57 -8.63 -0.72
CA ASP A 190 -8.45 -7.57 -1.24
C ASP A 190 -7.80 -6.62 -2.26
N THR A 191 -6.47 -6.61 -2.32
CA THR A 191 -5.67 -5.76 -3.21
C THR A 191 -4.65 -6.54 -4.05
N THR A 192 -4.89 -7.83 -4.28
CA THR A 192 -3.99 -8.68 -5.09
C THR A 192 -3.93 -8.20 -6.54
N PRO A 193 -2.74 -7.89 -7.09
CA PRO A 193 -2.56 -7.58 -8.51
C PRO A 193 -3.00 -8.72 -9.44
N PRO A 194 -3.47 -8.42 -10.67
CA PRO A 194 -3.65 -9.42 -11.71
C PRO A 194 -2.41 -10.29 -11.90
N ASN A 195 -2.63 -11.54 -12.28
CA ASN A 195 -1.60 -12.59 -12.45
C ASN A 195 -0.95 -13.13 -11.17
N PHE A 196 -1.23 -12.57 -9.99
CA PHE A 196 -0.84 -13.11 -8.69
C PHE A 196 -2.05 -13.61 -7.90
N LYS A 197 -1.83 -14.40 -6.84
CA LYS A 197 -2.90 -14.96 -6.00
C LYS A 197 -2.96 -14.39 -4.59
N GLN A 198 -1.89 -13.75 -4.13
CA GLN A 198 -1.81 -13.17 -2.78
C GLN A 198 -0.73 -12.10 -2.73
N VAL A 199 -1.02 -11.02 -1.99
CA VAL A 199 0.02 -10.15 -1.45
C VAL A 199 0.40 -10.72 -0.09
N TYR A 200 1.67 -11.03 0.11
CA TYR A 200 2.18 -11.64 1.33
C TYR A 200 3.19 -10.71 2.00
N LEU A 201 3.02 -10.48 3.30
CA LEU A 201 3.69 -9.46 4.08
C LEU A 201 4.45 -10.11 5.23
N ILE A 202 5.75 -9.86 5.31
CA ILE A 202 6.56 -10.27 6.45
C ILE A 202 6.84 -9.03 7.31
N HIS A 203 6.52 -9.14 8.59
CA HIS A 203 6.72 -8.10 9.59
C HIS A 203 7.76 -8.56 10.61
N ALA A 204 8.68 -7.67 10.95
CA ALA A 204 9.59 -7.81 12.07
C ALA A 204 9.00 -7.13 13.30
N GLN A 205 9.19 -7.70 14.49
CA GLN A 205 8.82 -7.03 15.72
C GLN A 205 9.92 -6.06 16.18
N LYS A 206 9.56 -4.79 16.41
CA LYS A 206 10.43 -3.78 17.03
C LYS A 206 9.62 -2.82 17.88
N PHE A 207 10.10 -2.51 19.09
CA PHE A 207 9.42 -1.66 20.08
C PHE A 207 7.95 -2.06 20.35
N GLY A 208 7.67 -3.37 20.42
CA GLY A 208 6.32 -3.90 20.61
C GLY A 208 5.38 -3.78 19.40
N GLN A 209 5.87 -3.28 18.26
CA GLN A 209 5.09 -3.15 17.03
C GLN A 209 5.54 -4.13 15.95
N GLY A 210 4.59 -4.64 15.16
CA GLY A 210 4.88 -5.18 13.83
C GLY A 210 5.24 -4.05 12.86
N LEU A 211 6.44 -4.11 12.28
CA LEU A 211 6.89 -3.25 11.18
C LEU A 211 7.05 -4.11 9.92
N PRO A 212 6.41 -3.77 8.79
CA PRO A 212 6.55 -4.58 7.59
C PRO A 212 7.93 -4.35 6.95
N VAL A 213 8.59 -5.45 6.65
CA VAL A 213 9.99 -5.48 6.20
C VAL A 213 10.17 -6.15 4.84
N ALA A 214 9.34 -7.14 4.48
CA ALA A 214 9.32 -7.69 3.12
C ALA A 214 7.90 -7.73 2.57
N PHE A 215 7.79 -7.42 1.28
CA PHE A 215 6.54 -7.32 0.54
C PHE A 215 6.61 -8.24 -0.66
N CYS A 216 5.79 -9.28 -0.66
CA CYS A 216 5.90 -10.37 -1.63
C CYS A 216 4.62 -10.45 -2.47
N LEU A 217 4.76 -10.61 -3.79
CA LEU A 217 3.67 -11.08 -4.64
C LEU A 217 3.88 -12.55 -4.94
N LEU A 218 2.90 -13.37 -4.54
CA LEU A 218 2.97 -14.82 -4.68
C LEU A 218 2.01 -15.30 -5.78
N PRO A 219 2.48 -16.23 -6.64
CA PRO A 219 1.69 -16.70 -7.78
C PRO A 219 0.59 -17.69 -7.37
N ASN A 220 0.75 -18.38 -6.25
CA ASN A 220 -0.15 -19.39 -5.74
C ASN A 220 0.11 -19.64 -4.23
N LYS A 221 -0.74 -20.47 -3.60
CA LYS A 221 -0.73 -20.82 -2.16
C LYS A 221 -0.08 -22.17 -1.84
N ARG A 222 0.82 -22.67 -2.67
CA ARG A 222 1.40 -24.01 -2.52
C ARG A 222 2.60 -23.95 -1.57
N GLY A 223 2.81 -25.03 -0.79
CA GLY A 223 3.94 -25.11 0.12
C GLY A 223 5.29 -24.80 -0.54
N LYS A 224 5.54 -25.34 -1.75
CA LYS A 224 6.74 -25.04 -2.55
C LYS A 224 6.99 -23.54 -2.77
N THR A 225 5.95 -22.73 -2.95
CA THR A 225 6.06 -21.28 -3.16
C THR A 225 6.42 -20.55 -1.86
N TYR A 226 5.98 -21.04 -0.71
CA TYR A 226 6.42 -20.55 0.60
C TYR A 226 7.84 -20.99 0.93
N THR A 227 8.22 -22.23 0.62
CA THR A 227 9.59 -22.73 0.76
C THR A 227 10.56 -21.86 -0.04
N GLU A 228 10.31 -21.66 -1.34
CA GLU A 228 11.14 -20.81 -2.20
C GLU A 228 11.24 -19.38 -1.66
N LEU A 229 10.13 -18.75 -1.25
CA LEU A 229 10.17 -17.42 -0.63
C LEU A 229 11.10 -17.37 0.59
N ILE A 230 11.05 -18.39 1.45
CA ILE A 230 11.86 -18.46 2.67
C ILE A 230 13.33 -18.75 2.34
N GLU A 231 13.61 -19.63 1.38
CA GLU A 231 14.96 -19.95 0.89
C GLU A 231 15.65 -18.72 0.32
N GLN A 232 14.97 -17.96 -0.55
CA GLN A 232 15.49 -16.69 -1.10
C GLN A 232 15.84 -15.66 0.00
N LEU A 233 15.05 -15.59 1.08
CA LEU A 233 15.32 -14.72 2.22
C LEU A 233 16.47 -15.23 3.10
N LYS A 234 16.60 -16.55 3.27
CA LYS A 234 17.74 -17.19 3.96
C LYS A 234 19.05 -16.99 3.19
N GLU A 235 19.04 -17.18 1.87
CA GLU A 235 20.18 -16.89 0.99
C GLU A 235 20.59 -15.42 1.12
N LYS A 236 19.63 -14.49 1.04
CA LYS A 236 19.91 -13.07 1.22
C LYS A 236 20.53 -12.78 2.60
N ALA A 237 20.05 -13.38 3.68
CA ALA A 237 20.66 -13.25 5.00
C ALA A 237 22.13 -13.69 5.00
N ASN A 238 22.43 -14.84 4.40
CA ASN A 238 23.79 -15.36 4.28
C ASN A 238 24.69 -14.40 3.49
N THR A 239 24.22 -13.83 2.37
CA THR A 239 25.00 -12.83 1.60
C THR A 239 25.27 -11.53 2.39
N MET A 240 24.45 -11.22 3.39
CA MET A 240 24.63 -10.08 4.30
C MET A 240 25.43 -10.44 5.56
N GLY A 241 25.99 -11.65 5.65
CA GLY A 241 26.73 -12.12 6.84
C GLY A 241 25.84 -12.32 8.08
N LYS A 242 24.51 -12.45 7.89
CA LYS A 242 23.52 -12.66 8.96
C LYS A 242 22.89 -14.05 8.85
N GLN A 243 22.10 -14.43 9.84
CA GLN A 243 21.28 -15.65 9.81
C GLN A 243 19.81 -15.28 9.96
N PHE A 244 18.95 -15.78 9.07
CA PHE A 244 17.51 -15.63 9.24
C PHE A 244 16.98 -16.71 10.19
N LYS A 245 17.07 -16.44 11.51
CA LYS A 245 16.73 -17.41 12.57
C LYS A 245 15.83 -16.77 13.66
N PRO A 246 14.56 -16.48 13.35
CA PRO A 246 13.60 -16.00 14.36
C PRO A 246 13.41 -17.06 15.46
N LYS A 247 13.14 -16.61 16.70
CA LYS A 247 12.77 -17.47 17.83
C LYS A 247 11.28 -17.78 17.85
N ARG A 248 10.44 -16.90 17.30
CA ARG A 248 8.99 -17.04 17.19
C ARG A 248 8.50 -16.59 15.82
N ILE A 249 7.59 -17.38 15.26
CA ILE A 249 6.91 -17.07 14.00
C ILE A 249 5.41 -17.09 14.28
N ILE A 250 4.72 -16.04 13.85
CA ILE A 250 3.26 -15.91 13.98
C ILE A 250 2.66 -15.83 12.57
N THR A 251 1.73 -16.72 12.24
CA THR A 251 1.08 -16.75 10.92
C THR A 251 -0.43 -16.69 11.03
N ASP A 252 -1.13 -16.59 9.90
CA ASP A 252 -2.51 -17.05 9.84
C ASP A 252 -2.58 -18.60 9.97
N TYR A 253 -3.78 -19.15 9.79
CA TYR A 253 -4.03 -20.59 9.84
C TYR A 253 -4.06 -21.24 8.45
N GLU A 254 -3.31 -20.72 7.46
CA GLU A 254 -3.29 -21.30 6.12
C GLU A 254 -2.65 -22.71 6.10
N PRO A 255 -3.40 -23.79 5.78
CA PRO A 255 -2.93 -25.16 6.00
C PRO A 255 -1.69 -25.56 5.21
N THR A 256 -1.40 -24.89 4.08
CA THR A 256 -0.20 -25.14 3.25
C THR A 256 1.04 -24.40 3.76
N LEU A 257 0.86 -23.34 4.55
CA LEU A 257 1.94 -22.57 5.17
C LEU A 257 2.44 -23.25 6.46
N LEU A 258 1.52 -23.80 7.26
CA LEU A 258 1.86 -24.41 8.55
C LEU A 258 3.01 -25.44 8.52
N PRO A 259 2.98 -26.49 7.67
CA PRO A 259 4.07 -27.46 7.62
C PRO A 259 5.36 -26.87 7.06
N VAL A 260 5.28 -25.88 6.15
CA VAL A 260 6.47 -25.22 5.58
C VAL A 260 7.21 -24.44 6.65
N VAL A 261 6.52 -23.64 7.47
CA VAL A 261 7.18 -22.89 8.55
C VAL A 261 7.84 -23.82 9.56
N GLY A 262 7.19 -24.94 9.91
CA GLY A 262 7.78 -25.97 10.78
C GLY A 262 9.01 -26.66 10.18
N GLN A 263 9.02 -26.92 8.88
CA GLN A 263 10.16 -27.50 8.16
C GLN A 263 11.32 -26.50 8.02
N GLU A 264 11.01 -25.25 7.65
CA GLU A 264 12.01 -24.23 7.36
C GLU A 264 12.62 -23.61 8.62
N PHE A 265 11.88 -23.58 9.73
CA PHE A 265 12.33 -22.99 11.00
C PHE A 265 12.08 -23.95 12.19
N PRO A 266 12.68 -25.15 12.20
CA PRO A 266 12.36 -26.20 13.17
C PRO A 266 12.75 -25.86 14.63
N THR A 267 13.53 -24.80 14.84
CA THR A 267 13.88 -24.28 16.17
C THR A 267 13.04 -23.08 16.62
N ALA A 268 12.15 -22.56 15.76
CA ALA A 268 11.29 -21.44 16.09
C ALA A 268 9.98 -21.93 16.71
N VAL A 269 9.46 -21.20 17.70
CA VAL A 269 8.10 -21.43 18.20
C VAL A 269 7.12 -20.89 17.18
N HIS A 270 6.43 -21.78 16.46
CA HIS A 270 5.36 -21.42 15.54
C HIS A 270 4.01 -21.40 16.25
N SER A 271 3.28 -20.30 16.14
CA SER A 271 1.89 -20.15 16.61
C SER A 271 1.05 -19.42 15.56
N GLY A 272 -0.26 -19.63 15.55
CA GLY A 272 -1.16 -18.79 14.74
C GLY A 272 -1.41 -17.42 15.38
N CYS A 273 -2.10 -16.54 14.67
CA CYS A 273 -2.48 -15.22 15.16
C CYS A 273 -3.83 -15.25 15.89
N MET A 274 -3.89 -14.72 17.12
CA MET A 274 -5.13 -14.67 17.90
C MET A 274 -6.24 -13.83 17.23
N PHE A 275 -5.88 -12.82 16.43
CA PHE A 275 -6.87 -12.08 15.63
C PHE A 275 -7.53 -13.00 14.60
N HIS A 276 -6.75 -13.76 13.83
CA HIS A 276 -7.27 -14.69 12.83
C HIS A 276 -8.09 -15.84 13.46
N PHE A 277 -7.72 -16.30 14.66
CA PHE A 277 -8.51 -17.26 15.45
C PHE A 277 -9.89 -16.68 15.81
N ASN A 278 -9.92 -15.50 16.45
CA ASN A 278 -11.17 -14.83 16.80
C ASN A 278 -12.00 -14.50 15.55
N GLN A 279 -11.36 -14.03 14.48
CA GLN A 279 -12.01 -13.68 13.21
C GLN A 279 -12.66 -14.89 12.54
N ALA A 280 -12.03 -16.07 12.59
CA ALA A 280 -12.62 -17.30 12.07
C ALA A 280 -13.90 -17.69 12.84
N ILE A 281 -13.88 -17.58 14.17
CA ILE A 281 -15.05 -17.82 15.03
C ILE A 281 -16.15 -16.79 14.74
N HIS A 282 -15.81 -15.50 14.60
CA HIS A 282 -16.73 -14.43 14.22
C HIS A 282 -17.36 -14.62 12.83
N ARG A 283 -16.57 -15.07 11.83
CA ARG A 283 -17.10 -15.45 10.52
C ARG A 283 -18.09 -16.58 10.67
N LYS A 284 -17.76 -17.65 11.41
CA LYS A 284 -18.70 -18.76 11.63
C LYS A 284 -19.99 -18.34 12.34
N ILE A 285 -19.93 -17.45 13.34
CA ILE A 285 -21.12 -16.85 13.97
C ILE A 285 -22.00 -16.16 12.92
N THR A 286 -21.40 -15.43 11.98
CA THR A 286 -22.12 -14.78 10.88
C THR A 286 -22.69 -15.80 9.89
N ASP A 287 -21.91 -16.81 9.50
CA ASP A 287 -22.33 -17.87 8.55
C ASP A 287 -23.49 -18.73 9.09
N LEU A 288 -23.60 -18.86 10.41
CA LEU A 288 -24.72 -19.51 11.11
C LEU A 288 -25.95 -18.61 11.30
N GLY A 289 -25.94 -17.37 10.78
CA GLY A 289 -27.03 -16.41 10.91
C GLY A 289 -27.10 -15.68 12.27
N LEU A 290 -26.19 -15.98 13.20
CA LEU A 290 -26.20 -15.50 14.59
C LEU A 290 -25.64 -14.07 14.75
N ALA A 291 -25.41 -13.34 13.66
CA ALA A 291 -24.81 -12.01 13.69
C ALA A 291 -25.66 -10.99 14.49
N ASN A 292 -26.98 -10.98 14.30
CA ASN A 292 -27.87 -10.09 15.04
C ASN A 292 -27.93 -10.45 16.54
N ASP A 293 -27.97 -11.74 16.88
CA ASP A 293 -27.93 -12.19 18.27
C ASP A 293 -26.60 -11.82 18.94
N TYR A 294 -25.47 -12.01 18.26
CA TYR A 294 -24.16 -11.60 18.79
C TYR A 294 -24.07 -10.07 19.04
N LEU A 295 -24.73 -9.25 18.22
CA LEU A 295 -24.75 -7.80 18.41
C LEU A 295 -25.69 -7.37 19.55
N HIS A 296 -26.91 -7.91 19.59
CA HIS A 296 -28.00 -7.39 20.43
C HIS A 296 -28.31 -8.23 21.68
N ASN A 297 -27.94 -9.51 21.73
CA ASN A 297 -28.13 -10.39 22.89
C ASN A 297 -26.82 -10.53 23.67
N GLY A 298 -26.74 -9.86 24.83
CA GLY A 298 -25.56 -9.87 25.69
C GLY A 298 -25.15 -11.27 26.17
N SER A 299 -26.13 -12.14 26.50
CA SER A 299 -25.86 -13.51 26.97
C SER A 299 -25.20 -14.36 25.88
N ILE A 300 -25.76 -14.35 24.67
CA ILE A 300 -25.19 -15.05 23.50
C ILE A 300 -23.78 -14.53 23.18
N ARG A 301 -23.61 -13.20 23.16
CA ARG A 301 -22.31 -12.57 22.92
C ARG A 301 -21.25 -13.02 23.94
N ASP A 302 -21.60 -13.07 25.22
CA ASP A 302 -20.66 -13.42 26.27
C ASP A 302 -20.35 -14.93 26.30
N GLN A 303 -21.31 -15.80 25.95
CA GLN A 303 -21.05 -17.23 25.70
C GLN A 303 -20.10 -17.45 24.50
N CYS A 304 -20.31 -16.75 23.39
CA CYS A 304 -19.36 -16.77 22.25
C CYS A 304 -17.96 -16.27 22.66
N ARG A 305 -17.87 -15.28 23.55
CA ARG A 305 -16.58 -14.79 24.09
C ARG A 305 -15.93 -15.77 25.05
N GLN A 306 -16.69 -16.51 25.86
CA GLN A 306 -16.17 -17.60 26.70
C GLN A 306 -15.53 -18.69 25.84
N LEU A 307 -16.17 -19.05 24.72
CA LEU A 307 -15.61 -19.99 23.74
C LEU A 307 -14.30 -19.49 23.12
N MET A 308 -14.22 -18.21 22.74
CA MET A 308 -12.96 -17.59 22.28
C MET A 308 -11.89 -17.54 23.38
N ALA A 309 -12.31 -17.32 24.64
CA ALA A 309 -11.41 -17.20 25.79
C ALA A 309 -10.74 -18.52 26.19
N LEU A 310 -11.20 -19.68 25.70
CA LEU A 310 -10.51 -20.96 25.87
C LEU A 310 -9.04 -20.88 25.42
N SER A 311 -8.77 -20.12 24.35
CA SER A 311 -7.42 -19.84 23.84
C SER A 311 -6.48 -19.18 24.85
N LEU A 312 -6.99 -18.59 25.93
CA LEU A 312 -6.20 -17.87 26.94
C LEU A 312 -5.89 -18.69 28.20
N MET A 313 -6.45 -19.88 28.33
CA MET A 313 -6.33 -20.73 29.52
C MET A 313 -5.15 -21.70 29.45
N PRO A 314 -4.66 -22.24 30.58
CA PRO A 314 -3.69 -23.32 30.56
C PRO A 314 -4.18 -24.46 29.67
N ILE A 315 -3.32 -24.99 28.81
CA ILE A 315 -3.70 -25.96 27.78
C ILE A 315 -4.35 -27.23 28.37
N THR A 316 -3.95 -27.62 29.58
CA THR A 316 -4.48 -28.75 30.36
C THR A 316 -5.93 -28.56 30.83
N GLU A 317 -6.45 -27.33 30.87
CA GLU A 317 -7.81 -27.02 31.32
C GLU A 317 -8.81 -26.92 30.16
N ILE A 318 -8.34 -26.85 28.92
CA ILE A 318 -9.19 -26.53 27.77
C ILE A 318 -10.26 -27.59 27.54
N ASP A 319 -9.92 -28.88 27.59
CA ASP A 319 -10.90 -29.97 27.40
C ASP A 319 -12.01 -29.94 28.46
N ASN A 320 -11.63 -29.82 29.75
CA ASN A 320 -12.57 -29.76 30.88
C ASN A 320 -13.52 -28.56 30.76
N GLN A 321 -13.01 -27.38 30.43
CA GLN A 321 -13.84 -26.18 30.28
C GLN A 321 -14.65 -26.20 28.98
N PHE A 322 -14.17 -26.80 27.89
CA PHE A 322 -14.96 -26.97 26.67
C PHE A 322 -16.15 -27.91 26.91
N GLN A 323 -15.95 -29.05 27.59
CA GLN A 323 -17.04 -29.94 28.01
C GLN A 323 -18.05 -29.22 28.92
N ARG A 324 -17.58 -28.35 29.82
CA ARG A 324 -18.47 -27.50 30.62
C ARG A 324 -19.26 -26.50 29.77
N LEU A 325 -18.64 -25.87 28.77
CA LEU A 325 -19.35 -24.97 27.85
C LEU A 325 -20.43 -25.71 27.05
N GLN A 326 -20.18 -26.97 26.65
CA GLN A 326 -21.17 -27.81 25.96
C GLN A 326 -22.43 -28.09 26.79
N THR A 327 -22.39 -27.99 28.12
CA THR A 327 -23.57 -28.20 28.99
C THR A 327 -24.30 -26.92 29.39
N ILE A 328 -23.68 -25.75 29.29
CA ILE A 328 -24.25 -24.46 29.76
C ILE A 328 -24.56 -23.44 28.65
N MET A 329 -24.01 -23.62 27.45
CA MET A 329 -24.28 -22.71 26.33
C MET A 329 -25.69 -22.91 25.77
N ALA A 330 -26.26 -21.84 25.22
CA ALA A 330 -27.61 -21.86 24.64
C ALA A 330 -27.69 -22.84 23.46
N THR A 331 -28.85 -23.50 23.30
CA THR A 331 -29.09 -24.47 22.22
C THR A 331 -28.94 -23.85 20.82
N SER A 332 -29.17 -22.54 20.66
CA SER A 332 -28.89 -21.78 19.43
C SER A 332 -27.40 -21.69 19.05
N LEU A 333 -26.48 -22.05 19.96
CA LEU A 333 -25.03 -22.09 19.72
C LEU A 333 -24.50 -23.50 19.46
N SER A 334 -25.37 -24.51 19.34
CA SER A 334 -24.96 -25.92 19.14
C SER A 334 -24.07 -26.09 17.91
N ASP A 335 -24.43 -25.50 16.77
CA ASP A 335 -23.64 -25.59 15.53
C ASP A 335 -22.29 -24.86 15.63
N LEU A 336 -22.20 -23.83 16.47
CA LEU A 336 -20.93 -23.14 16.75
C LEU A 336 -20.01 -24.00 17.64
N LEU A 337 -20.57 -24.71 18.62
CA LEU A 337 -19.84 -25.67 19.44
C LEU A 337 -19.34 -26.86 18.61
N VAL A 338 -20.18 -27.43 17.75
CA VAL A 338 -19.81 -28.52 16.82
C VAL A 338 -18.69 -28.05 15.89
N TYR A 339 -18.81 -26.85 15.30
CA TYR A 339 -17.73 -26.25 14.53
C TYR A 339 -16.44 -26.10 15.34
N PHE A 340 -16.51 -25.56 16.56
CA PHE A 340 -15.32 -25.34 17.38
C PHE A 340 -14.63 -26.66 17.75
N GLN A 341 -15.42 -27.69 18.06
CA GLN A 341 -14.92 -29.03 18.33
C GLN A 341 -14.15 -29.62 17.13
N HIS A 342 -14.75 -29.58 15.93
CA HIS A 342 -14.12 -30.13 14.73
C HIS A 342 -12.96 -29.29 14.18
N GLN A 343 -13.01 -27.96 14.32
CA GLN A 343 -12.00 -27.06 13.74
C GLN A 343 -10.79 -26.84 14.66
N TRP A 344 -11.01 -26.69 15.97
CA TRP A 344 -10.00 -26.24 16.92
C TRP A 344 -9.61 -27.33 17.93
N MET A 345 -10.58 -28.06 18.51
CA MET A 345 -10.27 -29.10 19.51
C MET A 345 -9.65 -30.35 18.86
N TYR A 346 -10.27 -30.87 17.79
CA TYR A 346 -9.86 -32.11 17.13
C TYR A 346 -9.51 -31.91 15.64
N GLY A 347 -9.27 -30.67 15.24
CA GLY A 347 -8.97 -30.30 13.87
C GLY A 347 -7.51 -30.51 13.47
N VAL A 348 -7.19 -30.13 12.23
CA VAL A 348 -5.82 -30.22 11.67
C VAL A 348 -4.85 -29.22 12.32
N VAL A 349 -5.37 -28.16 12.95
CA VAL A 349 -4.56 -27.15 13.66
C VAL A 349 -4.35 -27.60 15.12
N PRO A 350 -3.11 -27.91 15.55
CA PRO A 350 -2.85 -28.36 16.91
C PRO A 350 -3.21 -27.29 17.96
N MET A 351 -3.68 -27.73 19.13
CA MET A 351 -4.11 -26.85 20.23
C MET A 351 -3.03 -25.84 20.66
N HIS A 352 -1.75 -26.22 20.64
CA HIS A 352 -0.65 -25.30 20.97
C HIS A 352 -0.48 -24.13 19.98
N MET A 353 -1.02 -24.23 18.76
CA MET A 353 -0.95 -23.15 17.76
C MET A 353 -2.01 -22.07 17.95
N TRP A 354 -3.12 -22.39 18.62
CA TRP A 354 -4.18 -21.43 18.95
C TRP A 354 -4.33 -21.19 20.46
N ASN A 355 -3.48 -21.81 21.28
CA ASN A 355 -3.32 -21.44 22.68
C ASN A 355 -2.32 -20.26 22.83
N PHE A 356 -2.78 -19.21 23.51
CA PHE A 356 -2.04 -17.98 23.76
C PHE A 356 -1.78 -17.75 25.26
N HIS A 357 -1.94 -18.79 26.09
CA HIS A 357 -1.68 -18.70 27.53
C HIS A 357 -0.22 -18.33 27.81
N ASN A 358 -0.01 -17.32 28.65
CA ASN A 358 1.31 -16.73 28.94
C ASN A 358 2.16 -16.24 27.74
N VAL A 359 1.61 -16.24 26.52
CA VAL A 359 2.27 -15.68 25.33
C VAL A 359 2.27 -14.16 25.43
N LYS A 360 3.42 -13.48 25.31
CA LYS A 360 3.49 -12.00 25.38
C LYS A 360 3.00 -11.29 24.11
N HIS A 361 3.07 -11.96 22.97
CA HIS A 361 2.72 -11.40 21.65
C HIS A 361 1.68 -12.32 20.99
N ARG A 362 0.39 -12.01 21.22
CA ARG A 362 -0.77 -12.85 20.86
C ARG A 362 -1.48 -12.37 19.60
N THR A 363 -1.67 -11.06 19.50
CA THR A 363 -2.33 -10.39 18.39
C THR A 363 -1.33 -9.54 17.63
N ASN A 364 -1.60 -9.36 16.34
CA ASN A 364 -0.85 -8.43 15.52
C ASN A 364 -1.60 -7.08 15.41
N ASN A 365 -2.10 -6.54 16.54
CA ASN A 365 -2.84 -5.27 16.56
C ASN A 365 -2.06 -4.11 15.88
N THR A 366 -0.73 -4.21 15.81
CA THR A 366 0.15 -3.27 15.10
C THR A 366 0.53 -3.65 13.67
N SER A 367 0.10 -4.78 13.10
CA SER A 367 0.04 -4.97 11.63
C SER A 367 -1.37 -5.06 11.08
N GLU A 368 -2.37 -5.53 11.82
CA GLU A 368 -3.73 -5.81 11.30
C GLU A 368 -4.67 -4.62 11.48
N GLY A 369 -4.56 -3.91 12.61
CA GLY A 369 -5.01 -2.51 12.68
C GLY A 369 -4.27 -1.66 11.65
N LYS A 370 -3.02 -2.02 11.32
CA LYS A 370 -2.32 -1.46 10.16
C LYS A 370 -2.68 -2.13 8.83
N ASN A 371 -3.43 -3.22 8.70
CA ASN A 371 -3.76 -3.81 7.39
C ASN A 371 -4.91 -3.04 6.78
N SER A 372 -5.94 -2.78 7.59
CA SER A 372 -7.00 -1.84 7.26
C SER A 372 -6.47 -0.40 7.16
N LEU A 373 -5.52 0.02 8.00
CA LEU A 373 -4.88 1.34 7.93
C LEU A 373 -3.62 1.42 7.02
N ILE A 374 -3.22 0.37 6.30
CA ILE A 374 -2.05 0.37 5.38
C ILE A 374 -2.35 1.26 4.17
N PHE A 375 -3.64 1.49 3.94
CA PHE A 375 -4.16 2.46 2.97
C PHE A 375 -4.24 3.90 3.51
N ASN A 376 -4.13 4.10 4.84
CA ASN A 376 -4.41 5.38 5.52
C ASN A 376 -3.28 5.95 6.42
N LEU A 377 -2.17 5.22 6.68
CA LEU A 377 -1.07 5.74 7.50
C LEU A 377 -0.04 6.58 6.71
N PRO A 378 0.30 7.81 7.15
CA PRO A 378 1.26 8.68 6.44
C PRO A 378 2.70 8.12 6.31
N HIS A 379 3.11 7.21 7.20
CA HIS A 379 4.49 6.71 7.25
C HIS A 379 4.69 5.32 6.61
N LEU A 380 3.68 4.77 5.91
CA LEU A 380 3.81 3.54 5.11
C LEU A 380 3.60 3.79 3.62
N GLU A 381 4.00 4.98 3.13
CA GLU A 381 3.99 5.31 1.70
C GLU A 381 4.75 4.29 0.85
N ALA A 382 5.79 3.60 1.34
CA ALA A 382 6.53 2.59 0.57
C ALA A 382 5.68 1.34 0.24
N LEU A 383 5.04 0.70 1.23
CA LEU A 383 4.13 -0.44 1.00
C LEU A 383 2.90 0.00 0.22
N SER A 384 2.31 1.13 0.66
CA SER A 384 1.23 1.75 -0.08
C SER A 384 1.62 2.04 -1.52
N ARG A 385 2.90 2.27 -1.85
CA ARG A 385 3.35 2.46 -3.23
C ARG A 385 3.54 1.14 -3.94
N ILE A 386 4.23 0.14 -3.41
CA ILE A 386 4.33 -1.18 -4.09
C ILE A 386 2.93 -1.73 -4.41
N ILE A 387 2.03 -1.79 -3.43
CA ILE A 387 0.66 -2.28 -3.64
C ILE A 387 -0.13 -1.31 -4.52
N ARG A 388 -0.07 0.02 -4.32
CA ARG A 388 -0.76 0.93 -5.25
C ARG A 388 -0.13 0.95 -6.65
N ILE A 389 1.11 0.54 -6.87
CA ILE A 389 1.76 0.52 -8.19
C ILE A 389 1.39 -0.75 -8.93
N LEU A 390 1.46 -1.89 -8.24
CA LEU A 390 1.11 -3.19 -8.79
C LEU A 390 -0.43 -3.38 -8.88
N ALA A 391 -1.23 -2.61 -8.12
CA ALA A 391 -2.69 -2.65 -8.14
C ALA A 391 -3.42 -1.34 -8.56
N TYR A 392 -2.75 -0.26 -9.04
CA TYR A 392 -3.45 1.04 -9.26
C TYR A 392 -4.57 1.01 -10.29
N ASN A 393 -4.58 0.02 -11.19
CA ASN A 393 -5.52 -0.02 -12.30
C ASN A 393 -6.85 -0.75 -11.99
N LEU A 394 -7.16 -1.09 -10.72
CA LEU A 394 -8.33 -1.94 -10.42
C LEU A 394 -9.35 -1.51 -9.35
N ARG A 395 -9.27 -0.31 -8.75
CA ARG A 395 -10.44 0.26 -8.03
C ARG A 395 -10.58 1.77 -8.27
N PHE A 396 -11.33 2.10 -9.33
CA PHE A 396 -12.39 3.13 -9.36
C PHE A 396 -13.16 2.95 -10.69
N ALA A 397 -13.84 1.81 -10.78
CA ALA A 397 -14.96 1.56 -11.69
C ALA A 397 -16.25 1.38 -10.87
N THR A 398 -16.44 2.28 -9.92
CA THR A 398 -17.68 2.78 -9.30
C THR A 398 -17.27 4.00 -8.48
#